data_AF-A0A258F2J4-F1
#
_entry.id   AF-A0A258F2J4-F1
#
_cell.length_a   1.000
_cell.length_b   1.000
_cell.length_c   1.000
_cell.angle_alpha   90.00
_cell.angle_beta   90.00
_cell.angle_gamma   90.00
#
_symmetry.space_group_name_H-M   'P 1'
#
loop_
_entity.id
_entity.type
_entity.pdbx_description
1 polymer ?
#
loop_
_entity_poly.entity_id
_entity_poly.type
_entity_poly.pdbx_seq_one_letter_code
_entity_poly.pdbx_strand_id
1 'polypeptide(L)'
;MTKSLVADGFPENEAARRVAATDLHETSSPGDPDLTALVRVAAMVCGTPISLVTLVGTEAQWFQAQLGLDGMHETPRDVAFCAHTILQDECRIPVRDRQKAGAADRNAEAGSVGPCAGGLAYP
;
A
#
# COMPACT_ATOMS: atom_id res chain seq x y z
N MET A 1 4.89 24.89 -19.55
CA MET A 1 6.08 24.69 -18.69
C MET A 1 5.63 24.03 -17.41
N THR A 2 5.53 22.70 -17.36
CA THR A 2 5.39 21.93 -16.11
C THR A 2 5.65 20.47 -16.45
N LYS A 3 6.92 20.07 -16.45
CA LYS A 3 7.29 18.67 -16.31
C LYS A 3 7.91 18.55 -14.93
N SER A 4 7.07 18.51 -13.90
CA SER A 4 7.52 18.16 -12.56
C SER A 4 7.81 16.67 -12.58
N LEU A 5 9.08 16.36 -12.81
CA LEU A 5 9.57 14.99 -12.80
C LEU A 5 9.72 14.57 -11.35
N VAL A 6 8.89 13.62 -10.93
CA VAL A 6 9.12 12.71 -9.81
C VAL A 6 10.53 12.12 -9.99
N ALA A 7 11.54 12.76 -9.40
CA ALA A 7 12.94 12.45 -9.72
C ALA A 7 13.53 11.31 -8.87
N ASP A 8 12.93 10.98 -7.73
CA ASP A 8 13.57 10.06 -6.76
C ASP A 8 12.63 8.97 -6.20
N GLY A 9 11.52 8.64 -6.87
CA GLY A 9 10.57 7.63 -6.35
C GLY A 9 9.87 8.06 -5.06
N PHE A 10 9.82 9.37 -4.81
CA PHE A 10 9.15 10.01 -3.68
C PHE A 10 8.16 11.07 -4.18
N PRO A 11 7.03 11.29 -3.48
CA PRO A 11 6.07 12.33 -3.82
C PRO A 11 6.63 13.73 -3.50
N GLU A 12 6.08 14.77 -4.13
CA GLU A 12 6.56 16.16 -3.94
C GLU A 12 6.49 16.63 -2.47
N ASN A 13 5.53 16.12 -1.70
CA ASN A 13 5.33 16.43 -0.28
C ASN A 13 6.02 15.43 0.67
N GLU A 14 7.05 14.70 0.23
CA GLU A 14 7.67 13.60 0.98
C GLU A 14 8.09 13.97 2.41
N ALA A 15 8.66 15.16 2.62
CA ALA A 15 9.09 15.61 3.95
C ALA A 15 7.91 15.73 4.92
N ALA A 16 6.81 16.38 4.50
CA ALA A 16 5.62 16.54 5.32
C ALA A 16 4.91 15.19 5.53
N ARG A 17 4.84 14.35 4.48
CA ARG A 17 4.24 13.02 4.55
C ARG A 17 4.96 12.11 5.56
N ARG A 18 6.31 12.13 5.60
CA ARG A 18 7.10 11.33 6.55
C ARG A 18 6.80 11.68 8.00
N VAL A 19 6.73 12.98 8.32
CA VAL A 19 6.37 13.44 9.66
C VAL A 19 4.99 12.92 10.04
N ALA A 20 3.99 13.14 9.18
CA ALA A 20 2.63 12.67 9.44
C ALA A 20 2.54 11.14 9.61
N ALA A 21 3.28 10.36 8.80
CA ALA A 21 3.31 8.91 8.91
C ALA A 21 3.94 8.42 10.22
N THR A 22 5.03 9.05 10.67
CA THR A 22 5.66 8.75 11.96
C THR A 22 4.74 9.11 13.12
N ASP A 23 4.18 10.33 13.12
CA ASP A 23 3.28 10.79 14.17
C ASP A 23 2.07 9.87 14.31
N LEU A 24 1.48 9.46 13.17
CA LEU A 24 0.39 8.48 13.15
C LEU A 24 0.85 7.12 13.67
N HIS A 25 2.04 6.64 13.31
CA HIS A 25 2.52 5.34 13.80
C HIS A 25 2.71 5.34 15.31
N GLU A 26 3.29 6.41 15.87
CA GLU A 26 3.53 6.56 17.31
C GLU A 26 2.23 6.73 18.12
N THR A 27 1.22 7.37 17.53
CA THR A 27 -0.07 7.63 18.20
C THR A 27 -1.11 6.54 17.95
N SER A 28 -0.90 5.65 16.98
CA SER A 28 -1.80 4.54 16.69
C SER A 28 -1.69 3.42 17.71
N SER A 29 -2.81 2.76 18.00
CA SER A 29 -2.81 1.55 18.83
C SER A 29 -2.58 0.32 17.94
N PRO A 30 -1.58 -0.53 18.25
CA PRO A 30 -1.43 -1.81 17.56
C PRO A 30 -2.68 -2.67 17.72
N GLY A 31 -3.23 -3.17 16.61
CA GLY A 31 -4.42 -4.05 16.66
C GLY A 31 -5.73 -3.30 16.91
N ASP A 32 -5.82 -2.05 16.49
CA ASP A 32 -7.07 -1.28 16.47
C ASP A 32 -8.23 -2.13 15.89
N PRO A 33 -9.35 -2.29 16.62
CA PRO A 33 -10.46 -3.15 16.20
C PRO A 33 -11.14 -2.66 14.92
N ASP A 34 -11.17 -1.35 14.67
CA ASP A 34 -11.80 -0.77 13.48
C ASP A 34 -10.93 -1.03 12.25
N LEU A 35 -9.62 -0.83 12.36
CA LEU A 35 -8.67 -1.18 11.29
C LEU A 35 -8.65 -2.70 11.03
N THR A 36 -8.78 -3.50 12.09
CA THR A 36 -8.88 -4.96 11.99
C THR A 36 -10.17 -5.39 11.27
N ALA A 37 -11.29 -4.72 11.54
CA ALA A 37 -12.53 -4.97 10.81
C ALA A 37 -12.39 -4.62 9.32
N LEU A 38 -11.74 -3.51 9.00
CA LEU A 38 -11.49 -3.09 7.61
C LEU A 38 -10.66 -4.12 6.83
N VAL A 39 -9.54 -4.60 7.38
CA VAL A 39 -8.73 -5.59 6.65
C VAL A 39 -9.49 -6.90 6.41
N ARG A 40 -10.34 -7.32 7.37
CA ARG A 40 -11.20 -8.50 7.19
C ARG A 40 -12.25 -8.30 6.10
N VAL A 41 -12.92 -7.15 6.08
CA VAL A 41 -13.91 -6.83 5.03
C VAL A 41 -13.23 -6.77 3.66
N ALA A 42 -12.10 -6.07 3.56
CA ALA A 42 -11.34 -5.97 2.31
C ALA A 42 -10.91 -7.36 1.79
N ALA A 43 -10.43 -8.25 2.66
CA ALA A 43 -10.07 -9.61 2.27
C ALA A 43 -11.28 -10.40 1.76
N MET A 44 -12.43 -10.29 2.44
CA MET A 44 -13.67 -10.97 2.03
C MET A 44 -14.18 -10.47 0.68
N VAL A 45 -14.22 -9.14 0.48
CA VAL A 45 -14.72 -8.52 -0.76
C VAL A 45 -13.79 -8.83 -1.95
N CYS A 46 -12.48 -8.77 -1.73
CA CYS A 46 -11.50 -9.02 -2.78
C CYS A 46 -11.20 -10.52 -3.00
N GLY A 47 -11.69 -11.40 -2.11
CA GLY A 47 -11.40 -12.84 -2.17
C GLY A 47 -9.91 -13.16 -2.00
N THR A 48 -9.16 -12.34 -1.25
CA THR A 48 -7.70 -12.49 -1.09
C THR A 48 -7.33 -13.08 0.26
N PRO A 49 -6.26 -13.90 0.35
CA PRO A 49 -5.81 -14.48 1.61
C PRO A 49 -5.08 -13.47 2.51
N ILE A 50 -4.64 -12.34 1.94
CA ILE A 50 -3.90 -11.28 2.63
C ILE A 50 -4.59 -9.95 2.38
N SER A 51 -4.69 -9.13 3.43
CA SER A 51 -5.18 -7.75 3.39
C SER A 51 -4.53 -6.93 4.50
N LEU A 52 -4.11 -5.71 4.19
CA LEU A 52 -3.27 -4.89 5.07
C LEU A 52 -3.73 -3.43 5.07
N VAL A 53 -3.68 -2.80 6.23
CA VAL A 53 -3.65 -1.33 6.37
C VAL A 53 -2.26 -0.96 6.85
N THR A 54 -1.57 -0.13 6.08
CA THR A 54 -0.15 0.16 6.32
C THR A 54 0.17 1.64 6.25
N LEU A 55 1.13 2.06 7.06
CA LEU A 55 1.74 3.38 6.98
C LEU A 55 3.10 3.24 6.32
N VAL A 56 3.36 4.04 5.30
CA VAL A 56 4.66 4.05 4.62
C VAL A 56 5.55 5.08 5.30
N GLY A 57 6.54 4.65 6.04
CA GLY A 57 7.54 5.48 6.68
C GLY A 57 8.68 5.89 5.75
N THR A 58 9.79 6.33 6.35
CA THR A 58 11.02 6.68 5.65
C THR A 58 11.74 5.44 5.12
N GLU A 59 12.05 4.49 6.01
CA GLU A 59 12.83 3.29 5.71
C GLU A 59 11.98 2.00 5.74
N ALA A 60 10.81 2.05 6.34
CA ALA A 60 9.95 0.88 6.54
C ALA A 60 8.48 1.21 6.24
N GLN A 61 7.72 0.16 5.99
CA GLN A 61 6.26 0.15 5.95
C GLN A 61 5.77 -0.57 7.20
N TRP A 62 4.99 0.11 8.04
CA TRP A 62 4.43 -0.45 9.27
C TRP A 62 3.01 -0.93 9.06
N PHE A 63 2.67 -2.08 9.63
CA PHE A 63 1.34 -2.70 9.50
C PHE A 63 0.49 -2.31 10.70
N GLN A 64 -0.50 -1.45 10.46
CA GLN A 64 -1.44 -1.00 11.51
C GLN A 64 -2.51 -2.06 11.79
N ALA A 65 -2.94 -2.76 10.73
CA ALA A 65 -3.75 -3.95 10.82
C ALA A 65 -3.41 -4.90 9.68
N GLN A 66 -3.56 -6.20 9.93
CA GLN A 66 -3.27 -7.23 8.95
C GLN A 66 -4.14 -8.47 9.10
N LEU A 67 -4.31 -9.17 7.98
CA LEU A 67 -4.84 -10.52 7.90
C LEU A 67 -3.89 -11.36 7.03
N GLY A 68 -3.54 -12.56 7.48
CA GLY A 68 -2.78 -13.54 6.71
C GLY A 68 -1.25 -13.38 6.73
N LEU A 69 -0.71 -12.52 7.59
CA LEU A 69 0.74 -12.29 7.77
C LEU A 69 1.15 -12.29 9.25
N ASP A 70 0.72 -13.29 10.01
CA ASP A 70 0.93 -13.36 11.46
C ASP A 70 2.41 -13.26 11.86
N GLY A 71 2.70 -12.46 12.88
CA GLY A 71 4.05 -12.24 13.40
C GLY A 71 4.93 -11.28 12.59
N MET A 72 4.46 -10.78 11.45
CA MET A 72 5.10 -9.69 10.71
C MET A 72 4.44 -8.36 11.06
N HIS A 73 5.24 -7.32 11.32
CA HIS A 73 4.73 -6.00 11.72
C HIS A 73 5.21 -4.87 10.82
N GLU A 74 6.24 -5.12 10.03
CA GLU A 74 6.78 -4.15 9.09
C GLU A 74 7.48 -4.84 7.92
N THR A 75 7.81 -4.05 6.91
CA THR A 75 8.64 -4.47 5.78
C THR A 75 9.51 -3.31 5.34
N PRO A 76 10.77 -3.53 4.93
CA PRO A 76 11.61 -2.48 4.36
C PRO A 76 10.93 -1.78 3.18
N ARG A 77 11.04 -0.45 3.10
CA ARG A 77 10.33 0.36 2.11
C ARG A 77 10.76 0.05 0.68
N ASP A 78 12.02 -0.31 0.48
CA ASP A 78 12.62 -0.63 -0.82
C ASP A 78 11.97 -1.86 -1.49
N VAL A 79 11.50 -2.83 -0.70
CA VAL A 79 10.80 -4.03 -1.21
C VAL A 79 9.27 -3.88 -1.14
N ALA A 80 8.77 -2.89 -0.41
CA ALA A 80 7.34 -2.67 -0.19
C ALA A 80 6.59 -2.22 -1.45
N PHE A 81 5.47 -2.89 -1.75
CA PHE A 81 4.60 -2.48 -2.84
C PHE A 81 3.96 -1.11 -2.60
N CYS A 82 3.49 -0.85 -1.37
CA CYS A 82 2.73 0.36 -1.07
C CYS A 82 3.61 1.62 -1.16
N ALA A 83 4.94 1.50 -1.09
CA ALA A 83 5.85 2.60 -1.38
C ALA A 83 5.65 3.19 -2.78
N HIS A 84 5.17 2.38 -3.74
CA HIS A 84 4.89 2.81 -5.10
C HIS A 84 3.44 3.27 -5.30
N THR A 85 2.52 2.96 -4.38
CA THR A 85 1.11 3.38 -4.47
C THR A 85 0.93 4.81 -3.98
N ILE A 86 1.73 5.27 -3.01
CA ILE A 86 1.67 6.63 -2.47
C ILE A 86 2.17 7.73 -3.44
N LEU A 87 2.68 7.34 -4.60
CA LEU A 87 3.20 8.27 -5.62
C LEU A 87 2.11 8.79 -6.55
N GLN A 88 0.90 8.23 -6.49
CA GLN A 88 -0.20 8.56 -7.38
C GLN A 88 -1.50 8.68 -6.59
N ASP A 89 -2.36 9.61 -6.99
CA ASP A 89 -3.67 9.83 -6.33
C ASP A 89 -4.75 8.83 -6.80
N GLU A 90 -4.44 8.04 -7.84
CA GLU A 90 -5.36 7.09 -8.45
C GLU A 90 -5.24 5.71 -7.81
N CYS A 91 -6.37 5.00 -7.69
CA CYS A 91 -6.38 3.62 -7.24
C CYS A 91 -5.51 2.76 -8.17
N ARG A 92 -4.42 2.18 -7.62
CA ARG A 92 -3.46 1.43 -8.41
C ARG A 92 -4.03 0.08 -8.88
N ILE A 93 -3.67 -0.26 -10.11
CA ILE A 93 -3.94 -1.55 -10.75
C ILE A 93 -3.31 -2.71 -9.95
N PRO A 94 -4.00 -3.87 -9.82
CA PRO A 94 -3.42 -5.06 -9.21
C PRO A 94 -2.13 -5.48 -9.92
N VAL A 95 -1.07 -5.70 -9.14
CA VAL A 95 0.18 -6.25 -9.68
C VAL A 95 -0.05 -7.73 -9.99
N ARG A 96 -0.08 -8.08 -11.28
CA ARG A 96 -0.21 -9.46 -11.74
C ARG A 96 1.16 -10.11 -11.70
N ASP A 97 1.34 -11.06 -10.78
CA ASP A 97 2.57 -11.84 -10.60
C ASP A 97 3.83 -10.98 -10.33
N ARG A 98 4.18 -10.85 -9.04
CA ARG A 98 5.43 -10.20 -8.65
C ARG A 98 6.49 -11.26 -8.42
N GLN A 99 7.38 -11.43 -9.39
CA GLN A 99 8.64 -12.10 -9.14
C GLN A 99 9.60 -11.15 -8.43
N LYS A 100 10.43 -11.68 -7.52
CA LYS A 100 11.55 -10.89 -6.98
C LYS A 100 12.44 -10.54 -8.16
N ALA A 101 12.53 -9.26 -8.50
CA ALA A 101 13.42 -8.82 -9.57
C ALA A 101 14.82 -9.35 -9.26
N GLY A 102 15.37 -10.19 -10.15
CA GLY A 102 16.82 -10.23 -10.31
C GLY A 102 17.27 -8.81 -10.65
N ALA A 103 18.50 -8.43 -10.29
CA ALA A 103 19.02 -7.06 -10.33
C ALA A 103 18.96 -6.29 -11.69
N ALA A 104 18.23 -6.79 -12.69
CA ALA A 104 18.18 -6.27 -14.05
C ALA A 104 16.77 -5.89 -14.57
N ASP A 105 15.67 -6.13 -13.86
CA ASP A 105 14.32 -5.85 -14.41
C ASP A 105 13.69 -4.59 -13.80
N ARG A 106 13.68 -3.50 -14.59
CA ARG A 106 13.10 -2.19 -14.23
C ARG A 106 11.69 -1.98 -14.79
N ASN A 107 11.08 -2.97 -15.44
CA ASN A 107 9.84 -2.75 -16.21
C ASN A 107 8.72 -3.72 -15.81
N ALA A 108 8.25 -3.64 -14.56
CA ALA A 108 6.98 -4.26 -14.18
C ALA A 108 5.82 -3.39 -14.69
N GLU A 109 5.35 -3.67 -15.91
CA GLU A 109 4.19 -3.00 -16.50
C GLU A 109 2.89 -3.39 -15.78
N ALA A 110 2.10 -2.39 -15.37
CA ALA A 110 0.79 -2.58 -14.78
C ALA A 110 -0.23 -3.00 -15.86
N GLY A 111 -0.60 -4.27 -15.90
CA GLY A 111 -1.58 -4.79 -16.87
C GLY A 111 -3.02 -4.31 -16.60
N SER A 112 -3.71 -3.81 -17.62
CA SER A 112 -5.06 -3.24 -17.50
C SER A 112 -6.13 -4.23 -17.02
N VAL A 113 -6.92 -3.82 -16.04
CA VAL A 113 -8.25 -4.39 -15.74
C VAL A 113 -9.26 -3.26 -15.93
N GLY A 114 -10.41 -3.57 -16.52
CA GLY A 114 -11.52 -2.64 -16.72
C GLY A 114 -12.09 -2.07 -15.41
N PRO A 115 -13.04 -1.13 -15.50
CA PRO A 115 -13.56 -0.43 -14.33
C PRO A 115 -14.16 -1.42 -13.32
N CYS A 116 -14.02 -1.12 -12.03
CA CYS A 116 -14.75 -1.75 -10.94
C CYS A 116 -16.25 -1.47 -11.10
N ALA A 117 -16.90 -2.14 -12.05
CA ALA A 117 -18.35 -2.17 -12.18
C ALA A 117 -18.86 -3.35 -11.36
N GLY A 118 -18.96 -3.14 -10.05
CA GLY A 118 -19.59 -4.06 -9.11
C GLY A 118 -20.62 -3.30 -8.30
N GLY A 119 -21.84 -3.18 -8.84
CA GLY A 119 -22.99 -2.72 -8.08
C GLY A 119 -23.26 -3.72 -6.95
N LEU A 120 -23.00 -3.30 -5.72
CA LEU A 120 -23.45 -4.03 -4.54
C LEU A 120 -24.74 -3.37 -4.05
N ALA A 121 -25.87 -3.96 -4.42
CA ALA A 121 -27.07 -3.88 -3.60
C ALA A 121 -26.78 -4.70 -2.33
N TYR A 122 -26.55 -4.01 -1.22
CA TYR A 122 -26.67 -4.61 0.11
C TYR A 122 -28.17 -4.67 0.49
N PRO A 123 -28.61 -5.70 1.24
CA PRO A 123 -29.96 -5.71 1.83
C PRO A 123 -30.14 -4.58 2.85
#